data_AF-A0A7J4T8D8-F1
#
_entry.id   AF-A0A7J4T8D8-F1
#
_cell.length_a   1.000
_cell.length_b   1.000
_cell.length_c   1.000
_cell.angle_alpha   90.00
_cell.angle_beta   90.00
_cell.angle_gamma   90.00
#
_symmetry.space_group_name_H-M   'P 1'
#
loop_
_entity.id
_entity.type
_entity.pdbx_description
1 polymer ?
#
loop_
_entity_poly.entity_id
_entity_poly.type
_entity_poly.pdbx_seq_one_letter_code
_entity_poly.pdbx_strand_id
1 'polypeptide(L)'
;MNKHLKFFQEIQDLDVESEEVKREIIEMVTNEYWYLIYTASRLLSREISVLIDCNDEIWVDWGTVSQVKLSPPVGAKLPFKLWVHTHPYNNAYWSFTDRQSLEIAKTILEKALVLGEDGILFAQIQSTFSKVNGEIVRNLSWTEEDVTSWFEHHFKDFERSAN
;
A
#
# COMPACT_ATOMS: atom_id res chain seq x y z
N MET A 1 -1.65 -19.80 -20.55
CA MET A 1 -1.45 -20.00 -19.10
C MET A 1 -1.30 -18.61 -18.50
N ASN A 2 -2.16 -18.22 -17.55
CA ASN A 2 -2.13 -16.87 -16.97
C ASN A 2 -0.74 -16.61 -16.37
N LYS A 3 -0.04 -15.56 -16.82
CA LYS A 3 1.35 -15.25 -16.42
C LYS A 3 1.51 -15.26 -14.89
N HIS A 4 0.57 -14.64 -14.18
CA HIS A 4 0.59 -14.61 -12.71
C HIS A 4 0.39 -15.98 -12.08
N LEU A 5 -0.37 -16.89 -12.72
CA LEU A 5 -0.54 -18.26 -12.20
C LEU A 5 0.79 -19.01 -12.16
N LYS A 6 1.63 -18.86 -13.18
CA LYS A 6 2.96 -19.46 -13.18
C LYS A 6 3.84 -18.85 -12.08
N PHE A 7 3.83 -17.52 -11.96
CA PHE A 7 4.54 -16.82 -10.90
C PHE A 7 4.17 -17.36 -9.51
N PHE A 8 2.87 -17.46 -9.20
CA PHE A 8 2.41 -17.96 -7.90
C PHE A 8 2.68 -19.45 -7.64
N GLN A 9 2.87 -20.27 -8.67
CA GLN A 9 3.27 -21.67 -8.51
C GLN A 9 4.73 -21.81 -8.07
N GLU A 10 5.57 -20.86 -8.44
CA GLU A 10 7.03 -20.93 -8.25
C GLU A 10 7.53 -19.95 -7.17
N ILE A 11 6.70 -18.99 -6.73
CA ILE A 11 7.09 -17.83 -5.91
C ILE A 11 7.84 -18.19 -4.61
N GLN A 12 7.52 -19.32 -3.98
CA GLN A 12 8.14 -19.72 -2.71
C GLN A 12 9.61 -20.13 -2.86
N ASP A 13 10.02 -20.49 -4.08
CA ASP A 13 11.39 -20.86 -4.41
C ASP A 13 12.19 -19.66 -4.97
N LEU A 14 11.56 -18.48 -5.12
CA LEU A 14 12.19 -17.28 -5.66
C LEU A 14 12.81 -16.41 -4.56
N ASP A 15 13.92 -15.77 -4.90
CA ASP A 15 14.49 -14.69 -4.09
C ASP A 15 13.65 -13.42 -4.27
N VAL A 16 13.08 -12.92 -3.17
CA VAL A 16 12.25 -11.71 -3.16
C VAL A 16 13.02 -10.46 -3.59
N GLU A 17 14.33 -10.46 -3.41
CA GLU A 17 15.19 -9.34 -3.84
C GLU A 17 15.49 -9.35 -5.33
N SER A 18 15.16 -10.44 -6.04
CA SER A 18 15.40 -10.55 -7.47
C SER A 18 14.55 -9.55 -8.27
N GLU A 19 15.15 -9.03 -9.35
CA GLU A 19 14.48 -8.11 -10.28
C GLU A 19 13.22 -8.73 -10.91
N GLU A 20 13.19 -10.06 -11.06
CA GLU A 20 12.03 -10.77 -11.58
C GLU A 20 10.82 -10.61 -10.66
N VAL A 21 10.98 -10.89 -9.36
CA VAL A 21 9.90 -10.76 -8.38
C VAL A 21 9.47 -9.30 -8.25
N LYS A 22 10.43 -8.36 -8.15
CA LYS A 22 10.12 -6.92 -8.07
C LYS A 22 9.32 -6.44 -9.26
N ARG A 23 9.68 -6.86 -10.48
CA ARG A 23 8.94 -6.51 -11.71
C ARG A 23 7.52 -7.05 -11.71
N GLU A 24 7.30 -8.28 -11.26
CA GLU A 24 5.94 -8.84 -11.16
C GLU A 24 5.09 -8.07 -10.15
N ILE A 25 5.64 -7.70 -8.99
CA ILE A 25 4.93 -6.85 -8.02
C ILE A 25 4.62 -5.48 -8.61
N ILE A 26 5.58 -4.84 -9.30
CA ILE A 26 5.36 -3.54 -9.98
C ILE A 26 4.23 -3.63 -11.00
N GLU A 27 4.15 -4.71 -11.77
CA GLU A 27 3.07 -4.93 -12.73
C GLU A 27 1.71 -5.11 -12.03
N MET A 28 1.67 -5.85 -10.93
CA MET A 28 0.44 -5.97 -10.12
C MET A 28 0.01 -4.61 -9.55
N VAL A 29 0.95 -3.79 -9.06
CA VAL A 29 0.67 -2.43 -8.55
C VAL A 29 0.11 -1.55 -9.67
N THR A 30 0.73 -1.59 -10.85
CA THR A 30 0.33 -0.79 -12.02
C THR A 30 -1.10 -1.07 -12.46
N ASN A 31 -1.55 -2.32 -12.31
CA ASN A 31 -2.90 -2.74 -12.64
C ASN A 31 -3.86 -2.78 -11.44
N GLU A 32 -3.42 -2.27 -10.28
CA GLU A 32 -4.19 -2.27 -9.03
C GLU A 32 -4.66 -3.68 -8.59
N TYR A 33 -3.88 -4.72 -8.88
CA TYR A 33 -4.18 -6.10 -8.49
C TYR A 33 -3.85 -6.37 -7.01
N TRP A 34 -4.47 -5.60 -6.10
CA TRP A 34 -4.18 -5.60 -4.67
C TRP A 34 -4.31 -6.98 -4.03
N TYR A 35 -5.31 -7.76 -4.42
CA TYR A 35 -5.47 -9.13 -3.91
C TYR A 35 -4.30 -10.05 -4.28
N LEU A 36 -3.72 -9.89 -5.48
CA LEU A 36 -2.55 -10.66 -5.89
C LEU A 36 -1.30 -10.24 -5.10
N ILE A 37 -1.14 -8.95 -4.82
CA ILE A 37 -0.04 -8.44 -3.96
C ILE A 37 -0.16 -9.01 -2.54
N TYR A 38 -1.36 -8.99 -1.96
CA TYR A 38 -1.61 -9.63 -0.66
C TYR A 38 -1.31 -11.14 -0.71
N THR A 39 -1.74 -11.83 -1.76
CA THR A 39 -1.47 -13.26 -1.96
C THR A 39 0.04 -13.54 -2.03
N ALA A 40 0.82 -12.69 -2.73
CA ALA A 40 2.27 -12.80 -2.80
C ALA A 40 2.90 -12.64 -1.41
N SER A 41 2.50 -11.61 -0.66
CA SER A 41 2.92 -11.39 0.72
C SER A 41 2.71 -12.63 1.60
N ARG A 42 1.51 -13.21 1.53
CA ARG A 42 1.14 -14.41 2.32
C ARG A 42 1.97 -15.63 1.95
N LEU A 43 2.15 -15.91 0.66
CA LEU A 43 2.92 -17.08 0.19
C LEU A 43 4.41 -16.95 0.50
N LEU A 44 4.97 -15.75 0.40
CA LEU A 44 6.37 -15.43 0.70
C LEU A 44 6.64 -15.27 2.20
N SER A 45 5.60 -15.20 3.03
CA SER A 45 5.74 -14.96 4.47
C SER A 45 6.50 -13.65 4.78
N ARG A 46 6.20 -12.61 3.99
CA ARG A 46 6.88 -11.29 4.02
C ARG A 46 5.86 -10.16 3.90
N GLU A 47 6.14 -9.05 4.56
CA GLU A 47 5.43 -7.81 4.27
C GLU A 47 6.01 -7.19 3.00
N ILE A 48 5.15 -6.83 2.07
CA ILE A 48 5.48 -6.04 0.88
C ILE A 48 5.19 -4.59 1.22
N SER A 49 6.11 -3.69 0.90
CA SER A 49 5.94 -2.24 0.97
C SER A 49 6.08 -1.67 -0.42
N VAL A 50 5.12 -0.86 -0.85
CA VAL A 50 5.13 -0.19 -2.15
C VAL A 50 4.98 1.30 -1.93
N LEU A 51 5.86 2.10 -2.52
CA LEU A 51 5.74 3.55 -2.55
C LEU A 51 5.61 4.01 -4.01
N ILE A 52 4.59 4.83 -4.28
CA ILE A 52 4.39 5.51 -5.56
C ILE A 52 4.64 6.99 -5.35
N ASP A 53 5.60 7.52 -6.10
CA ASP A 53 6.04 8.90 -5.97
C ASP A 53 5.30 9.87 -6.91
N CYS A 54 5.65 11.16 -6.89
CA CYS A 54 4.94 12.15 -7.73
C CYS A 54 5.09 11.92 -9.23
N ASN A 55 6.12 11.18 -9.67
CA ASN A 55 6.40 10.86 -11.07
C ASN A 55 5.80 9.51 -11.50
N ASP A 56 5.00 8.87 -10.65
CA ASP A 56 4.49 7.51 -10.86
C ASP A 56 5.60 6.44 -10.86
N GLU A 57 6.78 6.73 -10.29
CA GLU A 57 7.79 5.72 -10.05
C GLU A 57 7.37 4.83 -8.88
N ILE A 58 7.41 3.51 -9.11
CA ILE A 58 7.00 2.48 -8.14
C ILE A 58 8.24 1.87 -7.50
N TRP A 59 8.27 1.93 -6.19
CA TRP A 59 9.37 1.40 -5.37
C TRP A 59 8.85 0.27 -4.51
N VAL A 60 9.47 -0.91 -4.60
CA VAL A 60 9.08 -2.11 -3.84
C VAL A 60 10.17 -2.45 -2.84
N ASP A 61 9.78 -2.65 -1.58
CA ASP A 61 10.63 -3.08 -0.48
C ASP A 61 9.97 -4.23 0.30
N TRP A 62 10.77 -4.98 1.05
CA TRP A 62 10.34 -6.17 1.76
C TRP A 62 10.67 -6.08 3.24
N GLY A 63 9.67 -6.34 4.09
CA GLY A 63 9.85 -6.40 5.54
C GLY A 63 9.55 -7.77 6.12
N THR A 64 10.04 -7.98 7.34
CA THR A 64 9.49 -9.00 8.23
C THR A 64 8.27 -8.45 8.96
N VAL A 65 7.35 -9.33 9.37
CA VAL A 65 6.07 -8.99 10.01
C VAL A 65 6.20 -7.88 11.07
N SER A 66 5.38 -6.83 10.93
CA SER A 66 5.28 -5.64 11.79
C SER A 66 6.51 -4.73 11.83
N GLN A 67 7.39 -4.80 10.84
CA GLN A 67 8.60 -3.98 10.77
C GLN A 67 8.65 -3.03 9.58
N VAL A 68 7.70 -3.12 8.63
CA VAL A 68 7.68 -2.19 7.50
C VAL A 68 7.39 -0.78 8.00
N LYS A 69 8.30 0.13 7.63
CA LYS A 69 8.16 1.57 7.81
C LYS A 69 8.07 2.19 6.43
N LEU A 70 7.41 3.35 6.35
CA LEU A 70 7.60 4.20 5.18
C LEU A 70 9.08 4.61 5.12
N SER A 71 9.83 3.99 4.23
CA SER A 71 11.25 4.26 4.00
C SER A 71 11.45 4.63 2.54
N PRO A 72 11.30 5.92 2.19
CA PRO A 72 11.46 6.33 0.81
C PRO A 72 12.89 6.05 0.33
N PRO A 73 13.06 5.35 -0.80
CA PRO A 73 14.38 5.05 -1.32
C PRO A 73 15.06 6.31 -1.85
N VAL A 74 16.39 6.28 -1.90
CA VAL A 74 17.19 7.36 -2.47
C VAL A 74 16.80 7.53 -3.95
N GLY A 75 16.27 8.70 -4.29
CA GLY A 75 15.86 9.05 -5.65
C GLY A 75 14.37 9.40 -5.76
N ALA A 76 13.52 8.83 -4.91
CA ALA A 76 12.08 9.04 -4.92
C ALA A 76 11.70 10.53 -4.77
N LYS A 77 10.64 10.95 -5.47
CA LYS A 77 10.23 12.36 -5.55
C LYS A 77 8.99 12.68 -4.73
N LEU A 78 9.08 13.76 -3.96
CA LEU A 78 7.98 14.26 -3.13
C LEU A 78 7.03 15.16 -3.95
N PRO A 79 5.73 15.21 -3.58
CA PRO A 79 5.06 14.37 -2.59
C PRO A 79 4.80 12.94 -3.10
N PHE A 80 4.66 11.99 -2.19
CA PHE A 80 4.27 10.62 -2.51
C PHE A 80 2.75 10.52 -2.70
N LYS A 81 2.33 9.85 -3.78
CA LYS A 81 0.92 9.66 -4.14
C LYS A 81 0.29 8.55 -3.29
N LEU A 82 1.01 7.46 -3.08
CA LEU A 82 0.48 6.28 -2.41
C LEU A 82 1.59 5.48 -1.72
N TRP A 83 1.30 5.04 -0.50
CA TRP A 83 2.06 3.99 0.18
C TRP A 83 1.14 2.79 0.42
N VAL A 84 1.57 1.59 0.05
CA VAL A 84 0.83 0.35 0.29
C VAL A 84 1.72 -0.57 1.10
N HIS A 85 1.20 -1.21 2.13
CA HIS A 85 1.86 -2.35 2.74
C HIS A 85 0.91 -3.49 3.05
N THR A 86 1.47 -4.67 3.32
CA THR A 86 0.70 -5.89 3.54
C THR A 86 0.94 -6.46 4.93
N HIS A 87 -0.09 -7.05 5.54
CA HIS A 87 0.04 -7.94 6.68
C HIS A 87 -0.24 -9.39 6.23
N PRO A 88 0.78 -10.27 6.09
CA PRO A 88 0.61 -11.59 5.48
C PRO A 88 -0.33 -12.54 6.24
N TYR A 89 -0.48 -12.35 7.56
CA TYR A 89 -1.19 -13.28 8.45
C TYR A 89 -2.21 -12.60 9.37
N ASN A 90 -2.44 -11.31 9.19
CA ASN A 90 -3.40 -10.57 9.99
C ASN A 90 -4.39 -9.85 9.08
N ASN A 91 -5.50 -9.46 9.66
CA ASN A 91 -6.41 -8.49 9.06
C ASN A 91 -5.72 -7.16 8.77
N ALA A 92 -6.33 -6.34 7.92
CA ALA A 92 -5.85 -5.00 7.63
C ALA A 92 -6.07 -4.10 8.87
N TYR A 93 -4.98 -3.57 9.41
CA TYR A 93 -5.03 -2.59 10.49
C TYR A 93 -3.80 -1.68 10.42
N TRP A 94 -3.90 -0.46 10.92
CA TRP A 94 -2.72 0.37 11.14
C TRP A 94 -2.01 -0.11 12.40
N SER A 95 -0.78 -0.59 12.30
CA SER A 95 0.07 -0.93 13.44
C SER A 95 0.53 0.33 14.18
N PHE A 96 1.22 0.17 15.32
CA PHE A 96 1.84 1.32 15.99
C PHE A 96 2.91 1.98 15.08
N THR A 97 3.73 1.16 14.42
CA THR A 97 4.75 1.60 13.47
C THR A 97 4.13 2.34 12.28
N ASP A 98 2.98 1.87 11.79
CA ASP A 98 2.31 2.49 10.64
C ASP A 98 1.77 3.85 11.04
N ARG A 99 1.09 3.95 12.19
CA ARG A 99 0.59 5.24 12.70
C ARG A 99 1.72 6.25 12.87
N GLN A 100 2.86 5.83 13.41
CA GLN A 100 4.03 6.72 13.50
C GLN A 100 4.53 7.18 12.13
N SER A 101 4.60 6.27 11.16
CA SER A 101 5.03 6.57 9.79
C SER A 101 4.08 7.56 9.11
N LEU A 102 2.76 7.31 9.22
CA LEU A 102 1.71 8.17 8.70
C LEU A 102 1.73 9.56 9.35
N GLU A 103 1.91 9.66 10.66
CA GLU A 103 2.00 10.95 11.36
C GLU A 103 3.19 11.79 10.87
N ILE A 104 4.36 11.17 10.69
CA ILE A 104 5.55 11.85 10.16
C ILE A 104 5.35 12.28 8.70
N ALA A 105 4.62 11.48 7.92
CA ALA A 105 4.46 11.68 6.48
C ALA A 105 3.29 12.60 6.08
N LYS A 106 2.51 13.16 7.02
CA LYS A 106 1.29 13.94 6.74
C LYS A 106 1.44 15.04 5.70
N THR A 107 2.61 15.66 5.58
CA THR A 107 2.85 16.76 4.64
C THR A 107 3.35 16.29 3.27
N ILE A 108 3.73 15.02 3.15
CA ILE A 108 4.44 14.47 2.00
C ILE A 108 3.83 13.19 1.42
N LEU A 109 2.80 12.61 2.05
CA LEU A 109 2.09 11.43 1.58
C LEU A 109 0.59 11.75 1.45
N GLU A 110 0.01 11.42 0.30
CA GLU A 110 -1.41 11.71 0.03
C GLU A 110 -2.33 10.61 0.53
N LYS A 111 -1.99 9.34 0.29
CA LYS A 111 -2.81 8.16 0.57
C LYS A 111 -1.98 7.00 1.09
N ALA A 112 -2.61 6.14 1.87
CA ALA A 112 -2.02 4.90 2.32
C ALA A 112 -3.02 3.74 2.28
N LEU A 113 -2.51 2.53 2.05
CA LEU A 113 -3.25 1.28 2.07
C LEU A 113 -2.56 0.23 2.96
N VAL A 114 -3.35 -0.52 3.73
CA VAL A 114 -2.93 -1.80 4.32
C VAL A 114 -3.74 -2.91 3.70
N LEU A 115 -3.08 -3.94 3.18
CA LEU A 115 -3.71 -5.14 2.67
C LEU A 115 -3.57 -6.26 3.70
N GLY A 116 -4.68 -6.87 4.10
CA GLY A 116 -4.68 -7.97 5.07
C GLY A 116 -5.62 -9.09 4.67
N GLU A 117 -5.86 -10.04 5.57
CA GLU A 117 -6.69 -11.21 5.29
C GLU A 117 -8.15 -10.89 5.00
N ASP A 118 -8.69 -9.88 5.67
CA ASP A 118 -10.09 -9.47 5.53
C ASP A 118 -10.31 -8.47 4.40
N GLY A 119 -9.28 -7.76 3.93
CA GLY A 119 -9.43 -6.81 2.82
C GLY A 119 -8.40 -5.70 2.77
N ILE A 120 -8.87 -4.53 2.37
CA ILE A 120 -8.10 -3.31 2.18
C ILE A 120 -8.55 -2.27 3.21
N LEU A 121 -7.61 -1.77 4.01
CA LEU A 121 -7.79 -0.58 4.83
C LEU A 121 -7.16 0.62 4.14
N PHE A 122 -7.90 1.72 4.01
CA PHE A 122 -7.46 2.93 3.34
C PHE A 122 -7.39 4.10 4.31
N ALA A 123 -6.44 5.01 4.06
CA ALA A 123 -6.39 6.31 4.69
C ALA A 123 -5.93 7.37 3.68
N GLN A 124 -6.54 8.55 3.75
CA GLN A 124 -6.16 9.70 2.93
C GLN A 124 -5.94 10.94 3.79
N ILE A 125 -4.99 11.77 3.39
CA ILE A 125 -4.76 13.05 4.04
C ILE A 125 -5.93 14.00 3.76
N GLN A 126 -6.50 14.54 4.83
CA GLN A 126 -7.48 15.62 4.79
C GLN A 126 -6.85 16.89 5.33
N SER A 127 -7.24 18.02 4.75
CA SER A 127 -6.89 19.33 5.28
C SER A 127 -8.11 20.10 5.72
N THR A 128 -8.10 20.53 6.98
CA THR A 128 -9.07 21.48 7.51
C THR A 128 -8.37 22.80 7.78
N PHE A 129 -9.15 23.88 7.83
CA PHE A 129 -8.66 25.20 8.18
C PHE A 129 -9.30 25.64 9.48
N SER A 130 -8.49 26.14 10.40
CA SER A 130 -8.95 26.66 11.69
C SER A 130 -8.38 28.05 11.92
N LYS A 131 -9.14 28.90 12.60
CA LYS A 131 -8.70 30.25 12.94
C LYS A 131 -8.12 30.26 14.36
N VAL A 132 -6.82 30.51 14.48
CA VAL A 132 -6.12 30.60 15.77
C VAL A 132 -5.51 31.98 15.89
N ASN A 133 -5.89 32.75 16.92
CA ASN A 133 -5.43 34.12 17.15
C ASN A 133 -5.58 35.09 15.94
N GLY A 134 -6.59 34.85 15.09
CA GLY A 134 -6.80 35.66 13.89
C GLY A 134 -6.17 35.11 12.62
N GLU A 135 -5.24 34.15 12.73
CA GLU A 135 -4.55 33.52 11.61
C GLU A 135 -5.26 32.24 11.14
N ILE A 136 -5.22 31.97 9.84
CA ILE A 136 -5.73 30.73 9.25
C ILE A 136 -4.61 29.69 9.30
N VAL A 137 -4.84 28.63 10.07
CA VAL A 137 -3.93 27.48 10.20
C VAL A 137 -4.50 26.30 9.43
N ARG A 138 -3.67 25.66 8.61
CA ARG A 138 -4.01 24.41 7.91
C ARG A 138 -3.66 23.23 8.83
N ASN A 139 -4.66 22.45 9.19
CA ASN A 139 -4.52 21.24 9.98
C ASN A 139 -4.63 20.02 9.07
N LEU A 140 -3.72 19.06 9.26
CA LEU A 140 -3.68 17.82 8.47
C LEU A 140 -4.01 16.61 9.36
N SER A 141 -4.92 15.77 8.90
CA SER A 141 -5.34 14.54 9.57
C SER A 141 -5.60 13.43 8.56
N TRP A 142 -5.32 12.19 8.96
CA TRP A 142 -5.68 11.01 8.17
C TRP A 142 -7.16 10.68 8.35
N THR A 143 -7.80 10.15 7.31
CA THR A 143 -9.13 9.53 7.46
C THR A 143 -9.08 8.28 8.32
N GLU A 144 -10.18 8.01 9.01
CA GLU A 144 -10.44 6.74 9.69
C GLU A 144 -11.56 6.05 8.92
N GLU A 145 -11.19 5.03 8.14
CA GLU A 145 -12.13 4.27 7.29
C GLU A 145 -12.19 2.81 7.76
N ASP A 146 -13.30 2.15 7.44
CA ASP A 146 -13.47 0.72 7.68
C ASP A 146 -12.75 -0.10 6.60
N VAL A 147 -12.44 -1.35 6.93
CA VAL A 147 -11.86 -2.30 5.96
C VAL A 147 -12.88 -2.57 4.86
N THR A 148 -12.51 -2.34 3.60
CA THR A 148 -13.25 -2.84 2.45
C THR A 148 -12.87 -4.29 2.22
N SER A 149 -13.84 -5.20 2.32
CA SER A 149 -13.54 -6.62 2.19
C SER A 149 -13.08 -6.99 0.78
N TRP A 150 -12.33 -8.08 0.63
CA TRP A 150 -11.94 -8.57 -0.71
C TRP A 150 -13.14 -8.82 -1.63
N PHE A 151 -14.25 -9.33 -1.08
CA PHE A 151 -15.47 -9.53 -1.85
C PHE A 151 -16.02 -8.21 -2.41
N GLU A 152 -16.16 -7.18 -1.56
CA GLU A 152 -16.66 -5.87 -1.97
C GLU A 152 -15.70 -5.19 -2.95
N HIS A 153 -14.39 -5.34 -2.75
CA HIS A 153 -13.38 -4.80 -3.65
C HIS A 153 -13.49 -5.42 -5.05
N HIS A 154 -13.53 -6.75 -5.16
CA HIS A 154 -13.70 -7.44 -6.43
C HIS A 154 -15.02 -7.11 -7.14
N PHE A 155 -16.10 -6.90 -6.37
CA PHE A 155 -17.38 -6.49 -6.94
C PHE A 155 -17.31 -5.10 -7.58
N LYS A 156 -16.66 -4.13 -6.92
CA LYS A 156 -16.45 -2.78 -7.46
C LYS A 156 -15.62 -2.78 -8.74
N ASP A 157 -14.59 -3.63 -8.83
CA ASP A 157 -13.75 -3.73 -10.03
C ASP A 157 -14.53 -4.29 -11.23
N PHE A 158 -15.42 -5.24 -10.98
CA PHE A 158 -16.31 -5.79 -12.01
C PHE A 158 -17.24 -4.72 -12.57
N GLU A 159 -17.85 -3.89 -11.72
CA GLU A 159 -18.70 -2.78 -12.16
C GLU A 159 -17.93 -1.71 -12.94
N ARG A 160 -16.69 -1.40 -12.55
CA ARG A 160 -15.83 -0.45 -13.29
C ARG A 160 -15.44 -0.95 -14.68
N SER A 161 -15.24 -2.26 -14.84
CA SER A 161 -14.84 -2.87 -16.12
C SER A 161 -15.99 -3.04 -17.11
N ALA A 162 -17.23 -2.91 -16.64
CA ALA A 162 -18.45 -3.06 -17.45
C ALA A 162 -18.98 -1.73 -18.03
N ASN A 163 -18.36 -0.59 -17.67
CA ASN A 163 -18.72 0.76 -18.10
C ASN A 163 -17.60 1.41 -18.92
#